data_AF-A0A920B6G4-F1
#
_entry.id   AF-A0A920B6G4-F1
#
_cell.length_a   1.000
_cell.length_b   1.000
_cell.length_c   1.000
_cell.angle_alpha   90.00
_cell.angle_beta   90.00
_cell.angle_gamma   90.00
#
_symmetry.space_group_name_H-M   'P 1'
#
loop_
_entity.id
_entity.type
_entity.pdbx_description
1 polymer ?
#
loop_
_entity_poly.entity_id
_entity_poly.type
_entity_poly.pdbx_seq_one_letter_code
_entity_poly.pdbx_strand_id
1 'polypeptide(L)'
;MEVAKILNENFISIKVDREQRPDIDSIYMSVCQMMTQRGGWPLSIFMTPDKKPFFSGTYFPKKTKGGMVGFVELLPKIADVWKNNRDDIKKSVESIVSTLEDVSNPKVSDNFVSPEDMNEIFESLKDFYDEKYGGFGEAPKFPSPQNIIFFKQLL
;
A
#
# COMPACT_ATOMS: atom_id res chain seq x y z
N MET A 1 1.43 24.56 0.85
CA MET A 1 0.44 24.34 -0.23
C MET A 1 1.03 24.01 -1.60
N GLU A 2 2.31 24.30 -1.87
CA GLU A 2 2.95 24.06 -3.17
C GLU A 2 2.79 22.63 -3.74
N VAL A 3 3.14 21.59 -2.99
CA VAL A 3 3.01 20.18 -3.45
C VAL A 3 1.55 19.82 -3.74
N ALA A 4 0.62 20.24 -2.87
CA ALA A 4 -0.80 19.99 -3.06
C ALA A 4 -1.35 20.64 -4.34
N LYS A 5 -0.86 21.83 -4.69
CA LYS A 5 -1.24 22.49 -5.95
C LYS A 5 -0.80 21.66 -7.16
N ILE A 6 0.45 21.20 -7.18
CA ILE A 6 0.97 20.35 -8.27
C ILE A 6 0.17 19.05 -8.37
N LEU A 7 -0.15 18.42 -7.22
CA LEU A 7 -0.98 17.21 -7.18
C LEU A 7 -2.37 17.46 -7.79
N ASN A 8 -3.07 18.50 -7.34
CA ASN A 8 -4.42 18.80 -7.81
C ASN A 8 -4.49 19.16 -9.29
N GLU A 9 -3.45 19.78 -9.84
CA GLU A 9 -3.40 20.17 -11.26
C GLU A 9 -3.14 18.97 -12.20
N ASN A 10 -2.43 17.94 -11.73
CA ASN A 10 -1.87 16.91 -12.61
C ASN A 10 -2.32 15.48 -12.29
N PHE A 11 -2.88 15.21 -11.11
CA PHE A 11 -3.14 13.87 -10.61
C PHE A 11 -4.51 13.73 -9.93
N ILE A 12 -5.11 12.55 -10.07
CA ILE A 12 -6.17 12.11 -9.16
C ILE A 12 -5.48 11.43 -7.96
N SER A 13 -5.40 12.16 -6.85
CA SER A 13 -4.73 11.68 -5.64
C SER A 13 -5.68 10.82 -4.82
N ILE A 14 -5.32 9.56 -4.58
CA ILE A 14 -6.08 8.61 -3.76
C ILE A 14 -5.28 8.32 -2.49
N LYS A 15 -5.88 8.55 -1.33
CA LYS A 15 -5.28 8.17 -0.04
C LYS A 15 -5.91 6.87 0.43
N VAL A 16 -5.05 5.88 0.65
CA VAL A 16 -5.44 4.59 1.23
C VAL A 16 -4.93 4.52 2.67
N ASP A 17 -5.75 3.92 3.52
CA ASP A 17 -5.41 3.49 4.86
C ASP A 17 -5.09 1.99 4.82
N ARG A 18 -3.86 1.64 5.19
CA ARG A 18 -3.35 0.26 5.17
C ARG A 18 -4.10 -0.62 6.16
N GLU A 19 -4.48 -0.10 7.33
CA GLU A 19 -5.14 -0.92 8.34
C GLU A 19 -6.55 -1.32 7.89
N GLN A 20 -7.22 -0.44 7.14
CA GLN A 20 -8.54 -0.70 6.59
C GLN A 20 -8.49 -1.50 5.27
N ARG A 21 -7.40 -1.39 4.49
CA ARG A 21 -7.21 -2.06 3.20
C ARG A 21 -5.85 -2.76 3.11
N PRO A 22 -5.58 -3.77 3.95
CA PRO A 22 -4.32 -4.51 3.93
C PRO A 22 -4.14 -5.30 2.62
N ASP A 23 -5.25 -5.67 1.98
CA ASP A 23 -5.31 -6.26 0.65
C ASP A 23 -4.68 -5.33 -0.42
N ILE A 24 -5.09 -4.06 -0.46
CA ILE A 24 -4.55 -3.08 -1.39
C ILE A 24 -3.07 -2.80 -1.08
N ASP A 25 -2.75 -2.64 0.20
CA ASP A 25 -1.39 -2.34 0.64
C ASP A 25 -0.40 -3.44 0.24
N SER A 26 -0.75 -4.71 0.46
CA SER A 26 0.12 -5.84 0.11
C SER A 26 0.42 -5.91 -1.38
N ILE A 27 -0.60 -5.77 -2.23
CA ILE A 27 -0.46 -5.75 -3.70
C ILE A 27 0.52 -4.65 -4.12
N TYR A 28 0.31 -3.42 -3.66
CA TYR A 28 1.14 -2.30 -4.10
C TYR A 28 2.51 -2.24 -3.42
N MET A 29 2.67 -2.86 -2.24
CA MET A 29 3.99 -3.07 -1.63
C MET A 29 4.84 -4.00 -2.50
N SER A 30 4.26 -5.12 -2.99
CA SER A 30 4.94 -6.02 -3.93
C SER A 30 5.34 -5.29 -5.20
N VAL A 31 4.46 -4.48 -5.79
CA VAL A 31 4.78 -3.62 -6.94
C VAL A 31 6.00 -2.74 -6.66
N CYS A 32 6.05 -2.06 -5.51
CA CYS A 32 7.16 -1.19 -5.15
C CYS A 32 8.47 -1.95 -4.94
N GLN A 33 8.42 -3.11 -4.28
CA GLN A 33 9.58 -3.97 -4.09
C GLN A 33 10.13 -4.48 -5.42
N MET A 34 9.26 -4.86 -6.35
CA MET A 34 9.68 -5.29 -7.69
C MET A 34 10.37 -4.17 -8.45
N MET A 35 9.80 -2.95 -8.44
CA MET A 35 10.36 -1.80 -9.16
C MET A 35 11.66 -1.26 -8.55
N THR A 36 11.75 -1.23 -7.22
CA THR A 36 12.81 -0.48 -6.51
C THR A 36 13.76 -1.36 -5.71
N GLN A 37 13.50 -2.68 -5.65
CA GLN A 37 14.19 -3.65 -4.77
C GLN A 37 14.13 -3.29 -3.28
N ARG A 38 13.22 -2.37 -2.91
CA ARG A 38 13.02 -1.85 -1.56
C ARG A 38 11.52 -1.68 -1.33
N GLY A 39 11.11 -1.73 -0.06
CA GLY A 39 9.72 -1.54 0.34
C GLY A 39 9.64 -0.75 1.64
N GLY A 40 8.47 -0.21 1.91
CA GLY A 40 8.19 0.50 3.15
C GLY A 40 7.16 1.61 2.97
N TRP A 41 6.88 2.28 4.07
CA TRP A 41 5.89 3.35 4.14
C TRP A 41 6.56 4.69 4.47
N PRO A 42 5.99 5.84 4.05
CA PRO A 42 4.79 5.97 3.21
C PRO A 42 5.02 5.40 1.82
N LEU A 43 4.01 4.73 1.25
CA LEU A 43 4.07 4.11 -0.07
C LEU A 43 3.37 5.01 -1.10
N SER A 44 4.07 5.40 -2.16
CA SER A 44 3.54 6.21 -3.25
C SER A 44 3.59 5.43 -4.56
N ILE A 45 2.43 5.25 -5.20
CA ILE A 45 2.30 4.58 -6.49
C ILE A 45 1.72 5.56 -7.51
N PHE A 46 2.34 5.61 -8.68
CA PHE A 46 1.82 6.34 -9.84
C PHE A 46 1.43 5.33 -10.90
N MET A 47 0.19 5.43 -11.36
CA MET A 47 -0.43 4.44 -12.23
C MET A 47 -1.32 5.09 -13.28
N THR A 48 -1.58 4.35 -14.36
CA THR A 48 -2.52 4.77 -15.40
C THR A 48 -3.98 4.69 -14.90
N PRO A 49 -4.95 5.31 -15.61
CA PRO A 49 -6.37 5.18 -15.28
C PRO A 49 -6.87 3.72 -15.25
N ASP A 50 -6.23 2.83 -16.01
CA ASP A 50 -6.52 1.39 -16.04
C ASP A 50 -5.88 0.62 -14.89
N LYS A 51 -5.45 1.33 -13.83
CA LYS A 51 -4.82 0.80 -12.61
C LYS A 51 -3.48 0.10 -12.85
N LYS A 52 -2.76 0.45 -13.91
CA LYS A 52 -1.46 -0.15 -14.22
C LYS A 52 -0.31 0.71 -13.67
N PRO A 53 0.45 0.25 -12.65
CA PRO A 53 1.55 1.01 -12.07
C PRO A 53 2.70 1.18 -13.05
N PHE A 54 3.34 2.35 -13.03
CA PHE A 54 4.53 2.63 -13.85
C PHE A 54 5.66 3.33 -13.09
N PHE A 55 5.37 3.85 -11.89
CA PHE A 55 6.39 4.40 -11.01
C PHE A 55 5.99 4.18 -9.56
N SER A 56 6.96 3.93 -8.69
CA SER A 56 6.74 3.76 -7.27
C SER A 56 7.91 4.27 -6.45
N GLY A 57 7.65 4.53 -5.18
CA GLY A 57 8.68 4.76 -4.19
C GLY A 57 8.10 4.94 -2.81
N THR A 58 8.99 5.01 -1.84
CA THR A 58 8.59 5.16 -0.45
C THR A 58 8.51 6.65 -0.07
N TYR A 59 9.46 7.14 0.72
CA TYR A 59 9.50 8.52 1.17
C TYR A 59 10.12 9.45 0.13
N PHE A 60 9.39 10.52 -0.19
CA PHE A 60 9.88 11.65 -0.98
C PHE A 60 9.82 12.93 -0.12
N PRO A 61 10.95 13.62 0.11
CA PRO A 61 10.91 14.90 0.81
C PRO A 61 10.16 15.96 0.00
N LYS A 62 9.78 17.08 0.62
CA LYS A 62 9.14 18.18 -0.12
C LYS A 62 10.02 18.69 -1.27
N LYS A 63 11.29 18.98 -0.97
CA LYS A 63 12.31 19.47 -1.90
C LYS A 63 13.48 18.50 -1.93
N THR A 64 14.22 18.48 -3.03
CA THR A 64 15.40 17.62 -3.18
C THR A 64 16.42 17.93 -2.09
N LYS A 65 16.85 16.88 -1.35
CA LYS A 65 17.86 17.01 -0.29
C LYS A 65 18.58 15.68 -0.09
N GLY A 66 19.90 15.74 0.15
CA GLY A 66 20.68 14.56 0.52
C GLY A 66 20.66 13.44 -0.53
N GLY A 67 20.63 13.80 -1.82
CA GLY A 67 20.55 12.83 -2.92
C GLY A 67 19.15 12.23 -3.17
N MET A 68 18.15 12.60 -2.37
CA MET A 68 16.76 12.18 -2.58
C MET A 68 15.99 13.25 -3.33
N VAL A 69 15.30 12.86 -4.41
CA VAL A 69 14.43 13.75 -5.19
C VAL A 69 13.21 14.16 -4.38
N GLY A 70 12.87 15.45 -4.42
CA GLY A 70 11.68 15.98 -3.75
C GLY A 70 10.42 15.90 -4.61
N PHE A 71 9.25 15.97 -3.97
CA PHE A 71 7.98 16.00 -4.70
C PHE A 71 7.79 17.23 -5.58
N VAL A 72 8.31 18.39 -5.20
CA VAL A 72 8.22 19.61 -6.02
C VAL A 72 8.89 19.40 -7.38
N GLU A 73 9.96 18.60 -7.45
CA GLU A 73 10.70 18.31 -8.67
C GLU A 73 10.24 17.03 -9.36
N LEU A 74 9.79 16.02 -8.61
CA LEU A 74 9.38 14.73 -9.12
C LEU A 74 8.01 14.79 -9.83
N LEU A 75 7.02 15.41 -9.18
CA LEU A 75 5.63 15.39 -9.67
C LEU A 75 5.48 16.04 -11.06
N PRO A 76 6.10 17.19 -11.37
CA PRO A 76 6.02 17.77 -12.70
C PRO A 76 6.66 16.88 -13.78
N LYS A 77 7.75 16.17 -13.45
CA LYS A 77 8.40 15.25 -14.40
C LYS A 77 7.52 14.05 -14.71
N ILE A 78 6.86 13.48 -13.70
CA ILE A 78 5.91 12.38 -13.91
C ILE A 78 4.74 12.85 -14.79
N ALA A 79 4.20 14.05 -14.52
CA ALA A 79 3.12 14.62 -15.32
C ALA A 79 3.54 14.90 -16.78
N ASP A 80 4.76 15.39 -16.99
CA ASP A 80 5.33 15.66 -18.31
C ASP A 80 5.49 14.36 -19.13
N VAL A 81 6.08 13.33 -18.53
CA VAL A 81 6.22 12.00 -19.16
C VAL A 81 4.83 11.43 -19.50
N TRP A 82 3.83 11.60 -18.63
CA TRP A 82 2.45 11.19 -18.92
C TRP A 82 1.78 11.97 -20.06
N LYS A 83 2.16 13.23 -20.27
CA LYS A 83 1.58 14.06 -21.32
C LYS A 83 2.27 13.85 -22.67
N ASN A 84 3.60 13.77 -22.67
CA ASN A 84 4.42 13.83 -23.88
C ASN A 84 4.98 12.46 -24.29
N ASN A 85 5.11 11.51 -23.36
CA ASN A 85 5.81 10.24 -23.56
C ASN A 85 4.95 9.02 -23.13
N ARG A 86 3.64 9.05 -23.45
CA ARG A 86 2.71 7.97 -23.05
C ARG A 86 3.12 6.59 -23.53
N ASP A 87 3.75 6.48 -24.70
CA ASP A 87 4.14 5.19 -25.24
C ASP A 87 5.32 4.58 -24.47
N ASP A 88 6.19 5.40 -23.87
CA ASP A 88 7.25 4.91 -22.97
C ASP A 88 6.64 4.37 -21.67
N ILE A 89 5.57 5.01 -21.16
CA ILE A 89 4.81 4.50 -20.02
C ILE A 89 4.17 3.16 -20.34
N LYS A 90 3.55 3.00 -21.52
CA LYS A 90 2.94 1.71 -21.91
C LYS A 90 3.97 0.57 -21.91
N LYS A 91 5.16 0.79 -22.46
CA LYS A 91 6.25 -0.19 -22.46
C LYS A 91 6.71 -0.53 -21.04
N SER A 92 6.86 0.47 -20.17
CA SER A 92 7.22 0.26 -18.77
C SER A 92 6.15 -0.56 -18.04
N VAL A 93 4.87 -0.22 -18.26
CA VAL A 93 3.72 -0.92 -17.71
C VAL A 93 3.67 -2.38 -18.15
N GLU A 94 3.89 -2.67 -19.43
CA GLU A 94 3.88 -4.05 -19.95
C GLU A 94 4.94 -4.92 -19.25
N SER A 95 6.14 -4.38 -19.05
CA SER A 95 7.21 -5.05 -18.30
C SER A 95 6.78 -5.35 -16.86
N ILE A 96 6.22 -4.38 -16.15
CA ILE A 96 5.77 -4.53 -14.76
C ILE A 96 4.60 -5.52 -14.63
N VAL A 97 3.59 -5.41 -15.49
CA VAL A 97 2.39 -6.26 -15.45
C VAL A 97 2.76 -7.72 -15.73
N SER A 98 3.66 -7.98 -16.68
CA SER A 98 4.10 -9.35 -16.98
C SER A 98 4.74 -10.03 -15.76
N THR A 99 5.52 -9.29 -14.96
CA THR A 99 6.11 -9.82 -13.74
C THR A 99 5.09 -9.91 -12.60
N LEU A 100 4.07 -9.05 -12.59
CA LEU A 100 2.98 -9.13 -11.61
C LEU A 100 2.08 -10.32 -11.87
N GLU A 101 1.83 -10.74 -13.10
CA GLU A 101 1.03 -11.95 -13.38
C GLU A 101 1.64 -13.21 -12.74
N ASP A 102 2.97 -13.27 -12.64
CA ASP A 102 3.70 -14.34 -11.94
C ASP A 102 3.56 -14.26 -10.41
N VAL A 103 3.34 -13.07 -9.86
CA VAL A 103 3.21 -12.80 -8.40
C VAL A 103 1.73 -12.76 -7.95
N SER A 104 0.81 -12.41 -8.84
CA SER A 104 -0.61 -12.09 -8.58
C SER A 104 -1.50 -13.33 -8.49
N ASN A 105 -0.92 -14.48 -8.17
CA ASN A 105 -1.68 -15.62 -7.67
C ASN A 105 -1.38 -15.88 -6.19
N PRO A 106 -1.63 -14.92 -5.27
CA PRO A 106 -1.87 -15.33 -3.92
C PRO A 106 -3.13 -16.19 -4.00
N LYS A 107 -2.97 -17.51 -3.80
CA LYS A 107 -4.08 -18.36 -3.41
C LYS A 107 -4.57 -17.80 -2.08
N VAL A 108 -5.44 -16.78 -2.12
CA VAL A 108 -6.36 -16.54 -1.02
C VAL A 108 -7.16 -17.82 -1.01
N SER A 109 -6.84 -18.72 -0.09
CA SER A 109 -7.58 -19.95 0.06
C SER A 109 -9.04 -19.55 0.25
N ASP A 110 -9.95 -20.13 -0.53
CA ASP A 110 -11.39 -20.14 -0.25
C ASP A 110 -11.74 -20.87 1.06
N ASN A 111 -10.75 -21.12 1.92
CA ASN A 111 -10.95 -21.47 3.31
C ASN A 111 -11.56 -20.26 4.01
N PHE A 112 -12.87 -20.10 3.80
CA PHE A 112 -13.71 -19.41 4.76
C PHE A 112 -13.40 -20.02 6.13
N VAL A 113 -13.04 -19.16 7.08
CA VAL A 113 -13.00 -19.52 8.50
C VAL A 113 -14.33 -20.18 8.82
N SER A 114 -14.30 -21.46 9.16
CA SER A 114 -15.51 -22.18 9.50
C SER A 114 -16.02 -21.67 10.86
N PRO A 115 -17.33 -21.72 11.13
CA PRO A 115 -17.86 -21.35 12.45
C PRO A 115 -17.16 -22.10 13.59
N GLU A 116 -16.65 -23.30 13.33
CA GLU A 116 -15.91 -24.13 14.27
C GLU A 116 -14.53 -23.56 14.62
N ASP A 117 -13.89 -22.82 13.69
CA ASP A 117 -12.58 -22.19 13.88
C ASP A 117 -12.65 -20.90 14.72
N MET A 118 -13.85 -20.33 14.91
CA MET A 118 -14.05 -19.04 15.59
C MET A 118 -13.59 -19.06 17.04
N ASN A 119 -13.76 -20.18 17.75
CA ASN A 119 -13.31 -20.32 19.14
C ASN A 119 -11.79 -20.36 19.25
N GLU A 120 -11.11 -21.02 18.31
CA GLU A 120 -9.64 -21.09 18.29
C GLU A 120 -9.04 -19.71 17.99
N ILE A 121 -9.64 -18.98 17.04
CA ILE A 121 -9.25 -17.58 16.75
C ILE A 121 -9.49 -16.68 17.97
N PHE A 122 -10.61 -16.86 18.67
CA PHE A 122 -10.91 -16.09 19.89
C PHE A 122 -9.86 -16.30 20.98
N GLU A 123 -9.55 -17.56 21.33
CA GLU A 123 -8.55 -17.85 22.36
C GLU A 123 -7.16 -17.36 21.94
N SER A 124 -6.78 -17.50 20.67
CA SER A 124 -5.51 -16.97 20.16
C SER A 124 -5.43 -15.44 20.27
N LEU A 125 -6.49 -14.72 19.91
CA LEU A 125 -6.53 -13.26 20.01
C LEU A 125 -6.55 -12.76 21.46
N LYS A 126 -7.18 -13.52 22.36
CA LYS A 126 -7.21 -13.25 23.80
C LYS A 126 -5.84 -13.43 24.42
N ASP A 127 -5.13 -14.51 24.11
CA ASP A 127 -3.75 -14.73 24.56
C ASP A 127 -2.79 -13.66 24.02
N PHE A 128 -3.08 -13.13 22.83
CA PHE A 128 -2.32 -12.06 22.19
C PHE A 128 -2.65 -10.66 22.74
N TYR A 129 -3.71 -10.51 23.55
CA TYR A 129 -4.08 -9.24 24.16
C TYR A 129 -3.17 -8.95 25.37
N ASP A 130 -2.60 -7.75 25.40
CA ASP A 130 -1.83 -7.31 26.57
C ASP A 130 -2.77 -6.68 27.60
N GLU A 131 -3.07 -7.42 28.67
CA GLU A 131 -3.92 -6.94 29.76
C GLU A 131 -3.33 -5.78 30.55
N LYS A 132 -1.99 -5.63 30.58
CA LYS A 132 -1.30 -4.63 31.40
C LYS A 132 -1.29 -3.26 30.75
N TYR A 133 -1.04 -3.20 29.43
CA TYR A 133 -0.90 -1.95 28.67
C TYR A 133 -1.94 -1.76 27.57
N GLY A 134 -2.82 -2.74 27.36
CA GLY A 134 -3.80 -2.74 26.29
C GLY A 134 -3.18 -2.94 24.90
N GLY A 135 -4.05 -3.18 23.92
CA GLY A 135 -3.66 -3.50 22.55
C GLY A 135 -3.25 -4.96 22.39
N PHE A 136 -2.73 -5.29 21.22
CA PHE A 136 -2.42 -6.66 20.82
C PHE A 136 -0.94 -6.80 20.49
N GLY A 137 -0.28 -7.81 21.05
CA GLY A 137 1.14 -8.10 20.84
C GLY A 137 2.11 -7.18 21.58
N GLU A 138 3.39 -7.26 21.16
CA GLU A 138 4.50 -6.49 21.72
C GLU A 138 4.66 -5.11 21.08
N ALA A 139 5.47 -4.25 21.70
CA ALA A 139 5.72 -2.90 21.20
C ALA A 139 6.59 -2.88 19.92
N PRO A 140 6.37 -1.92 18.99
CA PRO A 140 5.35 -0.87 19.02
C PRO A 140 3.96 -1.39 18.62
N LYS A 141 2.94 -1.06 19.43
CA LYS A 141 1.55 -1.48 19.18
C LYS A 141 0.81 -0.44 18.37
N PHE A 142 0.04 -0.90 17.39
CA PHE A 142 -0.88 -0.07 16.61
C PHE A 142 -2.32 -0.49 16.90
N PRO A 143 -3.30 0.43 16.78
CA PRO A 143 -4.70 0.05 16.86
C PRO A 143 -5.02 -1.04 15.83
N SER A 144 -5.70 -2.10 16.27
CA SER A 144 -6.19 -3.16 15.38
C SER A 144 -7.72 -3.22 15.45
N PRO A 145 -8.45 -2.31 14.77
CA PRO A 145 -9.90 -2.25 14.85
C PRO A 145 -10.57 -3.57 14.45
N GLN A 146 -10.00 -4.33 13.52
CA GLN A 146 -10.52 -5.63 13.12
C GLN A 146 -10.68 -6.60 14.29
N ASN A 147 -9.73 -6.64 15.24
CA ASN A 147 -9.81 -7.53 16.40
C ASN A 147 -10.98 -7.15 17.31
N ILE A 148 -11.19 -5.84 17.50
CA ILE A 148 -12.30 -5.32 18.31
C ILE A 148 -13.65 -5.59 17.64
N ILE A 149 -13.73 -5.44 16.31
CA ILE A 149 -14.94 -5.74 15.54
C ILE A 149 -15.27 -7.25 15.63
N PHE A 150 -14.26 -8.10 15.50
CA PHE A 150 -14.41 -9.56 15.66
C PHE A 150 -14.98 -9.92 17.04
N PHE A 151 -14.40 -9.39 18.12
CA PHE A 151 -14.93 -9.65 19.48
C PHE A 151 -16.36 -9.17 19.67
N LYS A 152 -16.76 -8.05 19.05
CA LYS A 152 -18.15 -7.57 19.10
C LYS A 152 -19.14 -8.48 18.37
N GLN A 153 -18.70 -9.29 17.41
CA GLN A 153 -19.55 -10.24 16.70
C GLN A 153 -19.78 -11.54 17.48
N LEU A 154 -18.97 -11.79 18.52
CA LEU A 154 -19.06 -12.97 19.39
C LEU A 154 -19.91 -12.76 20.66
N LEU A 155 -20.31 -11.51 20.94
CA LEU A 155 -21.22 -11.12 22.03
C LEU A 155 -22.65 -10.96 21.52
#